data_AF-A0A1X7UAL9-F1
#
_entry.id   AF-A0A1X7UAL9-F1
#
_cell.length_a   1.000
_cell.length_b   1.000
_cell.length_c   1.000
_cell.angle_alpha   90.00
_cell.angle_beta   90.00
_cell.angle_gamma   90.00
#
_symmetry.space_group_name_H-M   'P 1'
#
loop_
_entity.id
_entity.type
_entity.pdbx_description
1 polymer ?
#
loop_
_entity_poly.entity_id
_entity_poly.type
_entity_poly.pdbx_seq_one_letter_code
_entity_poly.pdbx_strand_id
1 'polypeptide(L)'
;MFENPDRKEPILLNNLSRGSSRTRQKCSICSESKSGACVQCIWPKCYTYLHVTCAQYSSLVPQTLAGKSGFVCNKHTSEVNDGAPDLGSCVKVKWSKREIYDARIIGYTTVPQYRVIFDNGTTNTVTEEFIYSLNEPLPRRVKDKLKVCTTIHQCCAR
;
A
#
# COMPACT_ATOMS: atom_id res chain seq x y z
N MET A 1 -21.06 11.31 1.41
CA MET A 1 -20.83 11.63 2.83
C MET A 1 -21.53 10.54 3.63
N PHE A 2 -20.92 10.03 4.68
CA PHE A 2 -21.59 9.07 5.57
C PHE A 2 -22.30 9.84 6.68
N GLU A 3 -23.42 9.32 7.15
CA GLU A 3 -24.09 9.88 8.34
C GLU A 3 -23.21 9.71 9.58
N ASN A 4 -22.63 8.51 9.74
CA ASN A 4 -21.58 8.25 10.73
C ASN A 4 -20.22 8.01 10.02
N PRO A 5 -19.22 8.88 10.19
CA PRO A 5 -17.91 8.75 9.55
C PRO A 5 -17.05 7.62 10.13
N ASP A 6 -17.18 7.32 11.43
CA ASP A 6 -16.41 6.26 12.10
C ASP A 6 -16.90 4.88 11.67
N ARG A 7 -18.23 4.70 11.63
CA ARG A 7 -18.89 3.46 11.21
C ARG A 7 -19.03 3.32 9.70
N LYS A 8 -18.81 4.40 8.95
CA LYS A 8 -18.94 4.47 7.48
C LYS A 8 -20.31 4.01 6.99
N GLU A 9 -21.36 4.38 7.71
CA GLU A 9 -22.73 3.99 7.41
C GLU A 9 -23.76 4.97 8.00
N PRO A 10 -24.96 5.07 7.39
CA PRO A 10 -25.24 4.82 5.99
C PRO A 10 -24.58 5.87 5.06
N ILE A 11 -24.47 5.54 3.77
CA ILE A 11 -24.05 6.51 2.74
C ILE A 11 -25.21 7.47 2.49
N LEU A 12 -25.03 8.76 2.75
CA LEU A 12 -25.99 9.79 2.41
C LEU A 12 -25.94 10.05 0.89
N LEU A 13 -26.96 9.56 0.19
CA LEU A 13 -27.09 9.68 -1.27
C LEU A 13 -27.73 11.00 -1.72
N ASN A 14 -28.30 11.79 -0.81
CA ASN A 14 -29.09 12.99 -1.13
C ASN A 14 -28.27 14.09 -1.84
N ASN A 15 -26.96 14.12 -1.59
CA ASN A 15 -26.03 15.08 -2.21
C ASN A 15 -25.34 14.53 -3.47
N LEU A 16 -25.58 13.26 -3.83
CA LEU A 16 -25.24 12.75 -5.15
C LEU A 16 -26.37 13.22 -6.06
N SER A 17 -26.16 14.35 -6.72
CA SER A 17 -27.13 14.91 -7.67
C SER A 17 -27.48 13.84 -8.70
N ARG A 18 -28.68 13.24 -8.56
CA ARG A 18 -29.31 12.36 -9.55
C ARG A 18 -29.60 13.22 -10.78
N GLY A 19 -28.59 13.42 -11.62
CA GLY A 19 -28.60 14.39 -12.72
C GLY A 19 -27.32 15.21 -12.88
N SER A 20 -26.34 15.08 -11.98
CA SER A 20 -25.01 15.66 -12.22
C SER A 20 -24.32 14.95 -13.38
N SER A 21 -23.47 15.68 -14.11
CA SER A 21 -22.67 15.21 -15.27
C SER A 21 -21.93 13.87 -15.08
N ARG A 22 -21.89 13.27 -13.89
CA ARG A 22 -21.18 12.03 -13.53
C ARG A 22 -21.97 10.73 -13.76
N THR A 23 -23.31 10.78 -13.77
CA THR A 23 -24.16 9.57 -13.98
C THR A 23 -24.51 9.31 -15.44
N ARG A 24 -24.00 10.12 -16.38
CA ARG A 24 -24.17 9.96 -17.84
C ARG A 24 -22.88 9.65 -18.58
N GLN A 25 -21.74 9.62 -17.90
CA GLN A 25 -20.46 9.36 -18.55
C GLN A 25 -20.31 7.88 -18.89
N LYS A 26 -19.62 7.61 -19.99
CA LYS A 26 -19.31 6.24 -20.42
C LYS A 26 -18.03 5.78 -19.73
N CYS A 27 -18.09 4.67 -19.01
CA CYS A 27 -16.90 4.08 -18.41
C CYS A 27 -15.94 3.60 -19.50
N SER A 28 -14.65 3.94 -19.42
CA SER A 28 -13.66 3.53 -20.43
C SER A 28 -13.27 2.05 -20.34
N ILE A 29 -13.65 1.35 -19.27
CA ILE A 29 -13.37 -0.08 -19.09
C ILE A 29 -14.51 -0.91 -19.67
N CYS A 30 -15.73 -0.73 -19.16
CA CYS A 30 -16.88 -1.55 -19.56
C CYS A 30 -17.70 -0.95 -20.71
N SER A 31 -17.39 0.27 -21.16
CA SER A 31 -18.13 0.98 -22.21
C SER A 31 -19.61 1.20 -21.93
N GLU A 32 -20.06 1.09 -20.69
CA GLU A 32 -21.45 1.31 -20.28
C GLU A 32 -21.60 2.59 -19.46
N SER A 33 -22.78 3.20 -19.55
CA SER A 33 -23.18 4.38 -18.75
C SER A 33 -24.35 4.12 -17.81
N LYS A 34 -25.01 2.95 -17.92
CA LYS A 34 -26.24 2.62 -17.15
C LYS A 34 -25.99 1.87 -15.84
N SER A 35 -24.75 1.46 -15.55
CA SER A 35 -24.43 0.57 -14.41
C SER A 35 -23.97 1.30 -13.14
N GLY A 36 -24.01 2.64 -13.09
CA GLY A 36 -23.70 3.39 -11.87
C GLY A 36 -23.14 4.79 -12.13
N ALA A 37 -22.52 5.36 -11.09
CA ALA A 37 -21.84 6.65 -11.19
C ALA A 37 -20.38 6.46 -11.61
N CYS A 38 -19.93 7.25 -12.58
CA CYS A 38 -18.53 7.30 -12.95
C CYS A 38 -17.76 8.37 -12.16
N VAL A 39 -16.49 8.08 -11.88
CA VAL A 39 -15.50 9.04 -11.38
C VAL A 39 -14.55 9.42 -12.51
N GLN A 40 -14.09 10.67 -12.52
CA GLN A 40 -13.10 11.15 -13.48
C GLN A 40 -11.70 10.78 -13.01
N CYS A 41 -10.83 10.46 -13.97
CA CYS A 41 -9.39 10.33 -13.74
C CYS A 41 -8.84 11.59 -13.04
N ILE A 42 -8.01 11.41 -12.02
CA ILE A 42 -7.43 12.53 -11.27
C ILE A 42 -6.27 13.22 -12.01
N TRP A 43 -5.78 12.62 -13.09
CA TRP A 43 -4.67 13.16 -13.87
C TRP A 43 -5.03 14.53 -14.50
N PRO A 44 -4.13 15.53 -14.47
CA PRO A 44 -4.40 16.85 -15.03
C PRO A 44 -4.89 16.79 -16.48
N LYS A 45 -5.99 17.50 -16.77
CA LYS A 45 -6.60 17.58 -18.12
C LYS A 45 -7.04 16.23 -18.69
N CYS A 46 -7.21 15.18 -17.87
CA CYS A 46 -7.76 13.91 -18.32
C CYS A 46 -9.28 13.86 -18.13
N TYR A 47 -10.02 13.57 -19.21
CA TYR A 47 -11.48 13.40 -19.18
C TYR A 47 -11.92 11.94 -19.31
N THR A 48 -11.09 11.01 -18.82
CA THR A 48 -11.45 9.59 -18.80
C THR A 48 -12.31 9.31 -17.58
N TYR A 49 -13.40 8.58 -17.76
CA TYR A 49 -14.34 8.24 -16.70
C TYR A 49 -14.38 6.74 -16.46
N LEU A 50 -14.49 6.34 -15.21
CA LEU A 50 -14.43 4.95 -14.76
C LEU A 50 -15.51 4.71 -13.70
N HIS A 51 -16.15 3.55 -13.71
CA HIS A 51 -16.83 3.09 -12.50
C HIS A 51 -15.78 2.74 -11.45
N VAL A 52 -16.05 3.07 -10.19
CA VAL A 52 -15.17 2.71 -9.06
C VAL A 52 -14.94 1.19 -9.03
N THR A 53 -16.00 0.41 -9.23
CA THR A 53 -15.92 -1.05 -9.30
C THR A 53 -15.12 -1.54 -10.51
N CYS A 54 -15.33 -0.99 -11.70
CA CYS A 54 -14.53 -1.36 -12.87
C CYS A 54 -13.04 -1.06 -12.65
N ALA A 55 -12.71 0.09 -12.05
CA ALA A 55 -11.33 0.43 -11.71
C ALA A 55 -10.71 -0.61 -10.75
N GLN A 56 -11.45 -1.00 -9.69
CA GLN A 56 -11.03 -2.05 -8.76
C GLN A 56 -10.79 -3.40 -9.46
N TYR A 57 -11.71 -3.83 -10.34
CA TYR A 57 -11.57 -5.08 -11.08
C TYR A 57 -10.46 -5.05 -12.15
N SER A 58 -10.07 -3.86 -12.61
CA SER A 58 -9.00 -3.67 -13.60
C SER A 58 -7.66 -3.36 -12.97
N SER A 59 -7.48 -3.71 -11.69
CA SER A 59 -6.24 -3.52 -10.93
C SER A 59 -5.79 -2.06 -10.79
N LEU A 60 -6.68 -1.08 -11.00
CA LEU A 60 -6.36 0.31 -10.75
C LEU A 60 -6.44 0.60 -9.26
N VAL A 61 -5.33 1.06 -8.68
CA VAL A 61 -5.27 1.47 -7.28
C VAL A 61 -5.62 2.96 -7.14
N PRO A 62 -6.33 3.37 -6.06
CA PRO A 62 -6.50 4.78 -5.76
C PRO A 62 -5.14 5.45 -5.50
N GLN A 63 -4.91 6.59 -6.13
CA GLN A 63 -3.70 7.39 -6.02
C GLN A 63 -4.02 8.76 -5.42
N THR A 64 -3.00 9.41 -4.86
CA THR A 64 -3.09 10.80 -4.41
C THR A 64 -2.17 11.66 -5.25
N LEU A 65 -2.75 12.56 -6.06
CA LEU A 65 -2.00 13.46 -6.94
C LEU A 65 -2.35 14.91 -6.62
N ALA A 66 -1.34 15.71 -6.26
CA ALA A 66 -1.51 17.13 -5.94
C ALA A 66 -2.68 17.42 -4.96
N GLY A 67 -2.79 16.62 -3.89
CA GLY A 67 -3.84 16.76 -2.86
C GLY A 67 -5.22 16.22 -3.25
N LYS A 68 -5.39 15.62 -4.45
CA LYS A 68 -6.62 14.96 -4.88
C LYS A 68 -6.45 13.44 -4.78
N SER A 69 -7.32 12.78 -4.04
CA SER A 69 -7.41 11.33 -4.00
C SER A 69 -8.44 10.80 -5.00
N GLY A 70 -8.11 9.73 -5.71
CA GLY A 70 -9.01 9.09 -6.67
C GLY A 70 -8.28 8.11 -7.58
N PHE A 71 -8.89 7.73 -8.70
CA PHE A 71 -8.27 6.78 -9.64
C PHE A 71 -7.53 7.51 -10.77
N VAL A 72 -6.42 6.91 -11.19
CA VAL A 72 -5.69 7.27 -12.41
C VAL A 72 -6.04 6.22 -13.46
N CYS A 73 -6.41 6.64 -14.68
CA CYS A 73 -6.81 5.69 -15.73
C CYS A 73 -5.59 5.03 -16.38
N ASN A 74 -5.82 3.91 -17.08
CA ASN A 74 -4.77 3.11 -17.74
C ASN A 74 -3.84 3.90 -18.66
N LYS A 75 -4.27 5.06 -19.18
CA LYS A 75 -3.44 5.94 -20.02
C LYS A 75 -2.33 6.65 -19.25
N HIS A 76 -2.45 6.75 -17.93
CA HIS A 76 -1.53 7.49 -17.05
C HIS A 76 -1.02 6.61 -15.89
N THR A 77 -1.40 5.32 -15.84
CA THR A 77 -0.96 4.39 -14.78
C THR A 77 0.56 4.24 -14.75
N SER A 78 1.22 4.24 -15.92
CA SER A 78 2.68 4.20 -16.03
C SER A 78 3.39 5.42 -15.47
N GLU A 79 2.70 6.55 -15.33
CA GLU A 79 3.29 7.82 -14.84
C GLU A 79 3.24 7.91 -13.31
N VAL A 80 2.52 7.01 -12.64
CA VAL A 80 2.31 7.02 -11.19
C VAL A 80 2.88 5.77 -10.51
N ASN A 81 3.03 4.68 -11.25
CA ASN A 81 3.74 3.51 -10.77
C ASN A 81 5.24 3.73 -11.00
N ASP A 82 6.00 3.96 -9.93
CA ASP A 82 7.48 4.08 -9.90
C ASP A 82 8.19 2.75 -10.26
N GLY A 83 7.75 2.08 -11.33
CA GLY A 83 8.23 0.75 -11.72
C GLY A 83 7.67 -0.40 -10.88
N ALA A 84 6.73 -0.13 -9.97
CA ALA A 84 6.01 -1.18 -9.25
C ALA A 84 5.11 -1.96 -10.22
N PRO A 85 5.25 -3.30 -10.30
CA PRO A 85 4.44 -4.09 -11.23
C PRO A 85 2.98 -4.17 -10.77
N ASP A 86 2.06 -4.07 -11.72
CA ASP A 86 0.61 -4.07 -11.45
C ASP A 86 0.11 -5.43 -10.94
N LEU A 87 -0.97 -5.42 -10.15
CA LEU A 87 -1.70 -6.64 -9.82
C LEU A 87 -2.16 -7.35 -11.10
N GLY A 88 -1.87 -8.63 -11.22
CA GLY A 88 -2.14 -9.44 -12.41
C GLY A 88 -0.99 -9.49 -13.41
N SER A 89 0.07 -8.70 -13.23
CA SER A 89 1.26 -8.75 -14.09
C SER A 89 1.99 -10.09 -13.94
N CYS A 90 2.45 -10.64 -15.07
CA CYS A 90 3.36 -11.77 -15.10
C CYS A 90 4.79 -11.29 -14.78
N VAL A 91 5.43 -11.91 -13.80
CA VAL A 91 6.75 -11.55 -13.28
C VAL A 91 7.62 -12.79 -13.12
N LYS A 92 8.94 -12.60 -13.09
CA LYS A 92 9.90 -13.65 -12.74
C LYS A 92 10.31 -13.50 -11.28
N VAL A 93 10.05 -14.51 -10.47
CA VAL A 93 10.37 -14.53 -9.03
C VAL A 93 11.47 -15.54 -8.74
N LYS A 94 12.44 -15.14 -7.92
CA LYS A 94 13.43 -16.08 -7.39
C LYS A 94 12.82 -16.81 -6.20
N TRP A 95 12.60 -18.11 -6.34
CA TRP A 95 12.00 -18.94 -5.31
C TRP A 95 12.94 -20.09 -4.93
N SER A 96 13.17 -20.29 -3.63
CA SER A 96 14.12 -21.28 -3.09
C SER A 96 15.54 -21.17 -3.67
N LYS A 97 16.40 -22.20 -3.54
CA LYS A 97 17.84 -22.16 -3.84
C LYS A 97 18.15 -21.84 -5.32
N ARG A 98 18.14 -20.55 -5.66
CA ARG A 98 18.62 -19.93 -6.91
C ARG A 98 17.81 -20.21 -8.19
N GLU A 99 16.62 -20.77 -8.09
CA GLU A 99 15.75 -20.98 -9.26
C GLU A 99 14.81 -19.78 -9.48
N ILE A 100 14.54 -19.47 -10.75
CA ILE A 100 13.66 -18.38 -11.17
C ILE A 100 12.42 -18.99 -11.82
N TYR A 101 11.25 -18.60 -11.34
CA TYR A 101 9.95 -19.08 -11.79
C TYR A 101 9.11 -17.94 -12.37
N ASP A 102 8.31 -18.23 -13.39
CA ASP A 102 7.25 -17.32 -13.84
C ASP A 102 6.07 -17.38 -12.86
N ALA A 103 5.60 -16.21 -12.46
CA ALA A 103 4.51 -16.05 -11.50
C ALA A 103 3.61 -14.88 -11.89
N ARG A 104 2.43 -14.78 -11.26
CA ARG A 104 1.51 -13.65 -11.39
C ARG A 104 1.37 -12.96 -10.05
N ILE A 105 1.42 -11.63 -10.04
CA ILE A 105 1.16 -10.87 -8.81
C ILE A 105 -0.33 -10.93 -8.48
N ILE A 106 -0.66 -11.41 -7.29
CA ILE A 106 -2.04 -11.49 -6.79
C ILE A 106 -2.34 -10.50 -5.66
N GLY A 107 -1.31 -9.87 -5.09
CA GLY A 107 -1.42 -8.94 -3.97
C GLY A 107 -0.08 -8.33 -3.60
N TYR A 108 -0.12 -7.30 -2.77
CA TYR A 108 1.06 -6.70 -2.13
C TYR A 108 0.78 -6.53 -0.64
N THR A 109 1.86 -6.52 0.16
CA THR A 109 1.80 -6.23 1.60
C THR A 109 2.85 -5.20 1.92
N THR A 110 2.44 -4.08 2.50
CA THR A 110 3.36 -3.04 2.95
C THR A 110 3.79 -3.37 4.37
N VAL A 111 5.07 -3.68 4.54
CA VAL A 111 5.67 -3.88 5.87
C VAL A 111 6.56 -2.68 6.18
N PRO A 112 6.29 -1.92 7.26
CA PRO A 112 7.14 -0.81 7.64
C PRO A 112 8.55 -1.32 7.98
N GLN A 113 9.55 -0.63 7.44
CA GLN A 113 10.96 -0.89 7.70
C GLN A 113 11.58 0.32 8.39
N TYR A 114 12.38 0.06 9.41
CA TYR A 114 13.06 1.07 10.19
C TYR A 114 14.55 0.97 9.94
N ARG A 115 15.19 2.12 9.72
CA ARG A 115 16.65 2.21 9.64
C ARG A 115 17.20 2.53 11.03
N VAL A 116 18.01 1.63 11.56
CA VAL A 116 18.69 1.79 12.85
C VAL A 116 20.17 2.06 12.64
N ILE A 117 20.74 2.90 13.51
CA ILE A 117 22.18 3.18 13.58
C ILE A 117 22.70 2.48 14.84
N PHE A 118 23.74 1.67 14.69
CA PHE A 118 24.42 1.02 15.82
C PHE A 118 25.54 1.92 16.37
N ASP A 119 26.01 1.61 17.58
CA ASP A 119 27.07 2.36 18.26
C ASP A 119 28.40 2.39 17.47
N ASN A 120 28.63 1.38 16.63
CA ASN A 120 29.78 1.33 15.72
C ASN A 120 29.60 2.15 14.43
N GLY A 121 28.51 2.92 14.31
CA GLY A 121 28.16 3.74 13.15
C GLY A 121 27.60 2.95 11.96
N THR A 122 27.47 1.63 12.05
CA THR A 122 26.85 0.83 10.98
C THR A 122 25.34 1.02 10.95
N THR A 123 24.74 0.80 9.79
CA THR A 123 23.28 0.91 9.62
C THR A 123 22.70 -0.42 9.19
N ASN A 124 21.49 -0.71 9.65
CA ASN A 124 20.72 -1.86 9.21
C ASN A 124 19.24 -1.47 9.07
N THR A 125 18.55 -2.13 8.17
CA THR A 125 17.12 -1.97 7.92
C THR A 125 16.40 -3.19 8.49
N VAL A 126 15.55 -2.96 9.48
CA VAL A 126 14.84 -4.02 10.22
C VAL A 126 13.34 -3.77 10.21
N THR A 127 12.55 -4.84 10.32
CA THR A 127 11.10 -4.80 10.53
C THR A 127 10.77 -4.58 12.00
N GLU A 128 9.52 -4.17 12.29
CA GLU A 128 9.03 -3.85 13.64
C GLU A 128 9.27 -4.98 14.65
N GLU A 129 9.16 -6.24 14.21
CA GLU A 129 9.37 -7.43 15.05
C GLU A 129 10.78 -7.56 15.66
N PHE A 130 11.75 -6.78 15.17
CA PHE A 130 13.13 -6.74 15.67
C PHE A 130 13.46 -5.47 16.46
N ILE A 131 12.48 -4.59 16.71
CA ILE A 131 12.67 -3.35 17.46
C ILE A 131 12.11 -3.55 18.86
N TYR A 132 12.93 -3.25 19.87
CA TYR A 132 12.57 -3.41 21.26
C TYR A 132 12.77 -2.07 21.98
N SER A 133 11.73 -1.59 22.64
CA SER A 133 11.83 -0.45 23.55
C SER A 133 12.32 -0.94 24.92
N LEU A 134 13.19 -0.16 25.58
CA LEU A 134 13.73 -0.50 26.91
C LEU A 134 12.65 -0.71 28.00
N ASN A 135 11.43 -0.22 27.76
CA ASN A 135 10.31 -0.25 28.71
C ASN A 135 9.26 -1.34 28.41
N GLU A 136 9.43 -2.16 27.38
CA GLU A 136 8.47 -3.20 27.01
C GLU A 136 8.96 -4.60 27.44
N PRO A 137 8.11 -5.46 28.03
CA PRO A 137 8.54 -6.79 28.44
C PRO A 137 8.93 -7.65 27.23
N LEU A 138 10.23 -7.90 27.09
CA LEU A 138 10.79 -8.73 26.02
C LEU A 138 10.11 -10.12 25.95
N PRO A 139 9.77 -10.61 24.74
CA PRO A 139 9.23 -11.95 24.55
C PRO A 139 10.17 -13.03 25.12
N ARG A 140 9.60 -14.11 25.69
CA ARG A 140 10.36 -15.19 26.36
C ARG A 140 11.55 -15.72 25.52
N ARG A 141 11.39 -15.81 24.19
CA ARG A 141 12.42 -16.27 23.25
C ARG A 141 13.72 -15.43 23.26
N VAL A 142 13.63 -14.14 23.57
CA VAL A 142 14.80 -13.23 23.62
C VAL A 142 15.52 -13.35 24.96
N LYS A 143 14.76 -13.57 26.06
CA LYS A 143 15.34 -13.80 27.40
C LYS A 143 16.23 -15.04 27.45
N ASP A 144 15.86 -16.09 26.73
CA ASP A 144 16.63 -17.34 26.68
C ASP A 144 17.95 -17.19 25.89
N LYS A 145 18.01 -16.28 24.91
CA LYS A 145 19.25 -15.95 24.17
C LYS A 145 20.15 -14.92 24.88
N LEU A 146 19.62 -14.16 25.85
CA LEU A 146 20.38 -13.19 26.65
C LEU A 146 21.20 -13.82 27.79
N LYS A 147 21.15 -15.15 27.99
CA LYS A 147 21.91 -15.85 29.04
C LYS A 147 23.38 -16.14 28.71
N VAL A 148 23.94 -15.56 27.65
CA VAL A 148 25.36 -15.74 27.30
C VAL A 148 26.03 -14.39 27.08
N CYS A 149 26.38 -13.74 28.19
CA CYS A 149 27.60 -12.94 28.38
C CYS A 149 27.62 -12.43 29.82
N THR A 150 27.84 -13.35 30.76
CA THR A 150 28.20 -12.98 32.14
C THR A 150 29.65 -13.36 32.37
N THR A 151 30.56 -12.55 31.83
CA THR A 151 31.90 -12.43 32.41
C THR A 151 32.32 -10.97 32.35
N ILE A 152 31.74 -10.18 33.26
CA ILE A 152 32.34 -8.92 33.67
C ILE A 152 33.53 -9.34 34.54
N HIS A 153 34.70 -9.53 33.95
CA HIS A 153 35.95 -9.54 34.71
C HIS A 153 36.63 -8.19 34.51
N GLN A 154 36.81 -7.52 35.65
CA GLN A 154 37.55 -6.28 35.85
C GLN A 154 38.85 -6.26 35.03
N CYS A 155 39.11 -5.16 34.33
CA CYS A 155 40.47 -4.67 34.20
C CYS A 155 40.50 -3.14 34.06
N CYS A 156 41.36 -2.55 34.87
CA CYS A 156 41.76 -1.13 34.95
C CYS A 156 40.89 -0.19 35.81
N ALA A 157 41.00 -0.38 37.13
CA ALA A 157 41.27 0.74 38.02
C ALA A 157 42.73 0.63 38.51
N ARG A 158 43.55 1.60 38.07
CA ARG A 158 44.97 1.88 38.36
C ARG A 158 46.02 0.98 37.73
#